data_AF-A0A833D910-F1
#
_entry.id   AF-A0A833D910-F1
#
_cell.length_a   1.000
_cell.length_b   1.000
_cell.length_c   1.000
_cell.angle_alpha   90.00
_cell.angle_beta   90.00
_cell.angle_gamma   90.00
#
_symmetry.space_group_name_H-M   'P 1'
#
loop_
_entity.id
_entity.type
_entity.pdbx_description
1 polymer ?
#
loop_
_entity_poly.entity_id
_entity_poly.type
_entity_poly.pdbx_seq_one_letter_code
_entity_poly.pdbx_strand_id
1 'polypeptide(L)'
;MADLGLRDAAWLGGVVGSMVAVMATFIGIFVSGLDSPDVIGSLRSGIVAGLAGAVIITTFAYYRMREATRSGRDVAAIREQELTRVRAILSPIEDRAPKSSPELAWTVEKQVRRDRGVLVVDMHGLDAPSAAALTERLLERRADLGRLKLVTGRGEALHAGSADPGIRPAVLQRLKVDAQKAEWQVIQKSSSVTLRPMGRAPTTKEWFGRFIVFVVPMTGAMALAFRDLAGPGMEEQGMMFGGASGLLMTALLSSYRDRSA
;
A
#
# COMPACT_ATOMS: atom_id res chain seq x y z
N MET A 1 -12.08 7.82 7.06
CA MET A 1 -10.81 8.49 6.75
C MET A 1 -11.19 9.90 6.38
N ALA A 2 -10.63 10.91 7.05
CA ALA A 2 -10.98 12.30 6.79
C ALA A 2 -10.60 12.64 5.35
N ASP A 3 -11.58 13.05 4.55
CA ASP A 3 -11.34 13.56 3.21
C ASP A 3 -10.48 14.83 3.36
N LEU A 4 -9.24 14.78 2.87
CA LEU A 4 -8.36 15.94 2.80
C LEU A 4 -9.07 16.99 1.93
N GLY A 5 -9.57 18.05 2.56
CA GLY A 5 -10.21 19.13 1.85
C GLY A 5 -9.20 19.99 1.09
N LEU A 6 -9.69 20.79 0.14
CA LEU A 6 -8.92 21.83 -0.56
C LEU A 6 -8.14 22.73 0.41
N ARG A 7 -8.75 23.04 1.56
CA ARG A 7 -8.13 23.83 2.64
C ARG A 7 -6.97 23.09 3.32
N ASP A 8 -7.09 21.77 3.49
CA ASP A 8 -6.05 20.96 4.14
C ASP A 8 -4.82 20.82 3.23
N ALA A 9 -5.01 20.72 1.92
CA ALA A 9 -3.92 20.72 0.94
C ALA A 9 -3.14 22.04 0.94
N ALA A 10 -3.85 23.18 1.01
CA ALA A 10 -3.22 24.50 1.13
C ALA A 10 -2.52 24.67 2.49
N TRP A 11 -3.11 24.16 3.59
CA TRP A 11 -2.50 24.20 4.91
C TRP A 11 -1.23 23.34 4.99
N LEU A 12 -1.26 22.13 4.42
CA LEU A 12 -0.10 21.26 4.28
C LEU A 12 1.03 21.97 3.52
N GLY A 13 0.73 22.58 2.38
CA GLY A 13 1.71 23.34 1.60
C GLY A 13 2.29 24.51 2.39
N GLY A 14 1.45 25.26 3.11
CA GLY A 14 1.88 26.37 3.97
C GLY A 14 2.81 25.94 5.10
N VAL A 15 2.44 24.88 5.84
CA VAL A 15 3.27 24.35 6.93
C VAL A 15 4.61 23.85 6.39
N VAL A 16 4.61 23.00 5.36
CA VAL A 16 5.86 22.48 4.79
C VAL A 16 6.71 23.60 4.20
N GLY A 17 6.11 24.55 3.49
CA GLY A 17 6.80 25.72 2.96
C GLY A 17 7.44 26.59 4.04
N SER A 18 6.76 26.80 5.17
CA SER A 18 7.34 27.53 6.31
C SER A 18 8.53 26.80 6.92
N MET A 19 8.48 25.47 7.04
CA MET A 19 9.61 24.67 7.53
C MET A 19 10.81 24.79 6.57
N VAL A 20 10.56 24.72 5.27
CA VAL A 20 11.60 24.92 4.24
C VAL A 20 12.19 26.33 4.32
N ALA A 21 11.36 27.35 4.52
CA ALA A 21 11.84 28.73 4.66
C ALA A 21 12.78 28.91 5.85
N VAL A 22 12.40 28.38 7.01
CA VAL A 22 13.22 28.45 8.22
C VAL A 22 14.53 27.70 8.03
N MET A 23 14.49 26.48 7.49
CA MET A 23 15.69 25.68 7.23
C MET A 23 16.64 26.35 6.24
N ALA A 24 16.12 26.86 5.11
CA ALA A 24 16.93 27.54 4.11
C ALA A 24 17.53 28.86 4.63
N THR A 25 16.82 29.57 5.50
CA THR A 25 17.34 30.77 6.19
C THR A 25 18.52 30.41 7.09
N PHE A 26 18.38 29.37 7.92
CA PHE A 26 19.47 28.92 8.79
C PHE A 26 20.68 28.45 7.99
N ILE A 27 20.47 27.68 6.93
CA ILE A 27 21.55 27.24 6.04
C ILE A 27 22.28 28.44 5.43
N GLY A 28 21.54 29.45 4.96
CA GLY A 28 22.15 30.69 4.44
C GLY A 28 23.03 31.38 5.48
N ILE A 29 22.55 31.51 6.71
CA ILE A 29 23.30 32.11 7.82
C ILE A 29 24.58 31.32 8.12
N PHE A 30 24.49 29.99 8.20
CA PHE A 30 25.65 29.13 8.44
C PHE A 30 26.68 29.19 7.31
N VAL A 31 26.22 29.24 6.05
CA VAL A 31 27.10 29.34 4.88
C VAL A 31 27.78 30.70 4.83
N SER A 32 27.13 31.79 5.25
CA SER A 32 27.72 33.12 5.29
C SER A 32 28.76 33.33 6.42
N GLY A 33 28.89 32.37 7.34
CA GLY A 33 29.78 32.47 8.49
C GLY A 33 29.17 33.25 9.66
N LEU A 34 29.48 32.81 10.89
CA LEU A 34 28.89 33.37 12.12
C LEU A 34 29.49 34.73 12.54
N ASP A 35 30.66 35.08 12.00
CA ASP A 35 31.36 36.33 12.34
C ASP A 35 30.74 37.56 11.66
N SER A 36 30.14 37.39 10.47
CA SER A 36 29.42 38.44 9.74
C SER A 36 28.29 37.84 8.89
N PRO A 37 27.22 37.32 9.52
CA PRO A 37 26.19 36.60 8.80
C PRO A 37 25.35 37.51 7.91
N ASP A 38 25.12 37.10 6.66
CA ASP A 38 24.18 37.78 5.77
C ASP A 38 22.75 37.36 6.10
N VAL A 39 22.23 37.91 7.21
CA VAL A 39 20.90 37.59 7.73
C VAL A 39 19.80 37.98 6.73
N ILE A 40 19.95 39.12 6.06
CA ILE A 40 18.92 39.66 5.16
C ILE A 40 18.89 38.88 3.84
N GLY A 41 20.05 38.57 3.26
CA GLY A 41 20.14 37.72 2.07
C GLY A 41 19.64 36.29 2.34
N SER A 42 20.00 35.74 3.51
CA SER A 42 19.56 34.40 3.95
C SER A 42 18.06 34.34 4.23
N LEU A 43 17.48 35.38 4.82
CA LEU A 43 16.03 35.46 5.03
C LEU A 43 15.28 35.53 3.69
N ARG A 44 15.80 36.31 2.73
CA ARG A 44 15.22 36.41 1.38
C ARG A 44 15.28 35.07 0.64
N SER A 45 16.42 34.39 0.65
CA SER A 45 16.57 33.09 0.02
C SER A 45 15.67 32.04 0.69
N GLY A 46 15.55 32.10 2.02
CA GLY A 46 14.61 31.28 2.79
C GLY A 46 13.15 31.50 2.39
N ILE A 47 12.68 32.74 2.32
CA ILE A 47 11.31 33.05 1.90
C ILE A 47 11.03 32.53 0.48
N VAL A 48 11.96 32.75 -0.47
CA VAL A 48 11.81 32.27 -1.85
C VAL A 48 11.75 30.75 -1.90
N ALA A 49 12.65 30.05 -1.19
CA ALA A 49 12.66 28.59 -1.12
C ALA A 49 11.38 28.03 -0.48
N GLY A 50 10.89 28.66 0.59
CA GLY A 50 9.67 28.26 1.27
C GLY A 50 8.42 28.46 0.43
N LEU A 51 8.31 29.59 -0.28
CA LEU A 51 7.20 29.84 -1.21
C LEU A 51 7.21 28.84 -2.37
N ALA A 52 8.38 28.57 -2.95
CA ALA A 52 8.52 27.56 -3.99
C ALA A 52 8.11 26.16 -3.49
N GLY A 53 8.58 25.78 -2.29
CA GLY A 53 8.19 24.52 -1.64
C GLY A 53 6.69 24.43 -1.39
N ALA A 54 6.08 25.50 -0.87
CA ALA A 54 4.63 25.56 -0.63
C ALA A 54 3.83 25.35 -1.91
N VAL A 55 4.21 26.02 -3.00
CA VAL A 55 3.54 25.89 -4.31
C VAL A 55 3.66 24.46 -4.85
N ILE A 56 4.85 23.86 -4.80
CA ILE A 56 5.07 22.49 -5.29
C ILE A 56 4.22 21.50 -4.49
N ILE A 57 4.26 21.57 -3.16
CA ILE A 57 3.52 20.65 -2.28
C ILE A 57 2.01 20.83 -2.45
N THR A 58 1.52 22.06 -2.51
CA THR A 58 0.09 22.35 -2.73
C THR A 58 -0.37 21.83 -4.09
N THR A 59 0.43 22.04 -5.14
CA THR A 59 0.12 21.56 -6.50
C THR A 59 0.06 20.04 -6.54
N PHE A 60 1.02 19.36 -5.92
CA PHE A 60 1.02 17.90 -5.83
C PHE A 60 -0.15 17.37 -5.01
N ALA A 61 -0.46 17.99 -3.86
CA ALA A 61 -1.59 17.63 -3.03
C ALA A 61 -2.91 17.81 -3.79
N TYR A 62 -3.05 18.90 -4.55
CA TYR A 62 -4.23 19.16 -5.38
C TYR A 62 -4.35 18.18 -6.55
N TYR A 63 -3.23 17.89 -7.22
CA TYR A 63 -3.19 16.87 -8.28
C TYR A 63 -3.64 15.51 -7.73
N ARG A 64 -3.09 15.09 -6.59
CA ARG A 64 -3.44 13.82 -5.94
C ARG A 64 -4.89 13.80 -5.43
N MET A 65 -5.38 14.91 -4.90
CA MET A 65 -6.79 15.05 -4.52
C MET A 65 -7.69 14.94 -5.74
N ARG A 66 -7.37 15.62 -6.84
CA ARG A 66 -8.12 15.54 -8.09
C ARG A 66 -8.09 14.13 -8.67
N GLU A 67 -6.97 13.43 -8.59
CA GLU A 67 -6.86 12.01 -8.98
C GLU A 67 -7.77 11.13 -8.10
N ALA A 68 -7.79 11.37 -6.78
CA ALA A 68 -8.67 10.67 -5.84
C ALA A 68 -10.16 10.99 -6.08
N THR A 69 -10.51 12.23 -6.40
CA THR A 69 -11.89 12.67 -6.70
C THR A 69 -12.34 12.28 -8.11
N ARG A 70 -11.45 12.24 -9.12
CA ARG A 70 -11.73 11.61 -10.43
C ARG A 70 -11.92 10.10 -10.30
N SER A 71 -11.21 9.49 -9.35
CA SER A 71 -11.51 8.15 -8.85
C SER A 71 -12.76 8.11 -7.96
N GLY A 72 -13.60 9.16 -7.97
CA GLY A 72 -14.98 9.26 -7.49
C GLY A 72 -15.92 8.28 -8.20
N ARG A 73 -15.48 7.04 -8.21
CA ARG A 73 -16.19 5.84 -8.57
C ARG A 73 -17.01 5.60 -7.31
N ASP A 74 -18.32 5.75 -7.44
CA ASP A 74 -19.27 5.67 -6.34
C ASP A 74 -18.90 4.50 -5.44
N VAL A 75 -18.32 4.78 -4.26
CA VAL A 75 -17.59 3.77 -3.49
C VAL A 75 -18.53 2.64 -3.09
N ALA A 76 -19.83 2.94 -2.92
CA ALA A 76 -20.87 1.95 -2.76
C ALA A 76 -21.00 1.08 -4.02
N ALA A 77 -21.13 1.68 -5.20
CA ALA A 77 -21.19 0.97 -6.48
C ALA A 77 -19.92 0.16 -6.79
N ILE A 78 -18.71 0.64 -6.44
CA ILE A 78 -17.48 -0.17 -6.54
C ILE A 78 -17.58 -1.38 -5.65
N ARG A 79 -17.96 -1.18 -4.38
CA ARG A 79 -18.01 -2.27 -3.39
C ARG A 79 -19.05 -3.32 -3.77
N GLU A 80 -20.15 -2.89 -4.35
CA GLU A 80 -21.20 -3.76 -4.89
C GLU A 80 -20.72 -4.47 -6.16
N GLN A 81 -20.04 -3.76 -7.07
CA GLN A 81 -19.44 -4.35 -8.26
C GLN A 81 -18.35 -5.37 -7.90
N GLU A 82 -17.52 -5.10 -6.89
CA GLU A 82 -16.53 -6.04 -6.34
C GLU A 82 -17.23 -7.29 -5.80
N LEU A 83 -18.30 -7.12 -5.01
CA LEU A 83 -19.08 -8.24 -4.48
C LEU A 83 -19.65 -9.09 -5.62
N THR A 84 -20.32 -8.46 -6.59
CA THR A 84 -20.89 -9.13 -7.76
C THR A 84 -19.82 -9.85 -8.59
N ARG A 85 -18.63 -9.28 -8.73
CA ARG A 85 -17.50 -9.94 -9.41
C ARG A 85 -17.01 -11.17 -8.65
N VAL A 86 -16.82 -11.08 -7.34
CA VAL A 86 -16.42 -12.26 -6.55
C VAL A 86 -17.48 -13.33 -6.64
N ARG A 87 -18.76 -12.95 -6.58
CA ARG A 87 -19.88 -13.89 -6.77
C ARG A 87 -19.84 -14.55 -8.14
N ALA A 88 -19.58 -13.79 -9.21
CA ALA A 88 -19.45 -14.34 -10.56
C ALA A 88 -18.23 -15.25 -10.75
N ILE A 89 -17.11 -14.98 -10.08
CA ILE A 89 -15.92 -15.85 -10.10
C ILE A 89 -16.20 -17.18 -9.40
N LEU A 90 -16.99 -17.14 -8.32
CA LEU A 90 -17.29 -18.28 -7.48
C LEU A 90 -18.57 -19.03 -7.86
N SER A 91 -19.41 -18.52 -8.77
CA SER A 91 -20.62 -19.20 -9.22
C SER A 91 -20.39 -20.64 -9.72
N PRO A 92 -19.28 -20.97 -10.43
CA PRO A 92 -19.05 -22.35 -10.87
C PRO A 92 -18.72 -23.32 -9.72
N ILE A 93 -18.45 -22.82 -8.51
CA ILE A 93 -18.21 -23.65 -7.32
C ILE A 93 -19.52 -24.12 -6.70
N GLU A 94 -20.64 -23.40 -6.90
CA GLU A 94 -21.95 -23.83 -6.40
C GLU A 94 -22.36 -25.18 -7.00
N ASP A 95 -22.09 -25.39 -8.29
CA ASP A 95 -22.38 -26.65 -8.98
C ASP A 95 -21.52 -27.81 -8.48
N ARG A 96 -20.34 -27.51 -7.93
CA ARG A 96 -19.38 -28.49 -7.39
C ARG A 96 -19.59 -28.75 -5.91
N ALA A 97 -20.29 -27.86 -5.19
CA ALA A 97 -20.50 -27.98 -3.76
C ALA A 97 -21.32 -29.24 -3.41
N PRO A 98 -21.05 -29.89 -2.27
CA PRO A 98 -21.82 -31.04 -1.83
C PRO A 98 -23.30 -30.65 -1.66
N LYS A 99 -24.21 -31.32 -2.38
CA LYS A 99 -25.67 -31.12 -2.25
C LYS A 99 -26.24 -31.84 -1.03
N SER A 100 -25.52 -31.80 0.08
CA SER A 100 -25.85 -32.51 1.31
C SER A 100 -26.90 -31.71 2.09
N SER A 101 -28.15 -31.83 1.66
CA SER A 101 -29.38 -31.23 2.21
C SER A 101 -29.68 -29.77 1.80
N PRO A 102 -30.95 -29.40 1.51
CA PRO A 102 -31.34 -28.07 1.04
C PRO A 102 -31.00 -26.91 1.99
N GLU A 103 -30.95 -27.18 3.30
CA GLU A 103 -30.65 -26.17 4.34
C GLU A 103 -29.14 -25.91 4.53
N LEU A 104 -28.28 -26.85 4.12
CA LEU A 104 -26.82 -26.78 4.24
C LEU A 104 -26.11 -26.56 2.89
N ALA A 105 -26.87 -26.41 1.80
CA ALA A 105 -26.32 -26.18 0.48
C ALA A 105 -25.51 -24.87 0.43
N TRP A 106 -24.22 -25.00 0.15
CA TRP A 106 -23.33 -23.86 0.00
C TRP A 106 -23.74 -23.04 -1.22
N THR A 107 -24.06 -21.77 -1.00
CA THR A 107 -24.44 -20.82 -2.05
C THR A 107 -23.60 -19.56 -1.91
N VAL A 108 -23.11 -19.06 -3.03
CA VAL A 108 -22.31 -17.85 -3.20
C VAL A 108 -23.03 -16.65 -2.62
N GLU A 109 -24.35 -16.55 -2.78
CA GLU A 109 -25.11 -15.41 -2.26
C GLU A 109 -25.08 -15.32 -0.73
N LYS A 110 -25.22 -16.47 -0.04
CA LYS A 110 -25.21 -16.55 1.43
C LYS A 110 -23.80 -16.46 2.00
N GLN A 111 -22.84 -17.07 1.31
CA GLN A 111 -21.49 -17.30 1.85
C GLN A 111 -20.44 -16.28 1.39
N VAL A 112 -20.73 -15.51 0.33
CA VAL A 112 -19.93 -14.34 -0.05
C VAL A 112 -20.65 -13.08 0.44
N ARG A 113 -20.11 -12.53 1.53
CA ARG A 113 -20.66 -11.34 2.19
C ARG A 113 -19.59 -10.29 2.42
N ARG A 114 -19.99 -9.03 2.52
CA ARG A 114 -19.09 -7.96 2.93
C ARG A 114 -19.27 -7.68 4.41
N ASP A 115 -18.20 -7.79 5.19
CA ASP A 115 -18.21 -7.55 6.64
C ASP A 115 -17.19 -6.45 6.98
N ARG A 116 -17.65 -5.39 7.65
CA ARG A 116 -16.83 -4.23 8.07
C ARG A 116 -15.90 -3.70 6.95
N GLY A 117 -16.40 -3.71 5.71
CA GLY A 117 -15.67 -3.21 4.54
C GLY A 117 -14.71 -4.22 3.87
N VAL A 118 -14.60 -5.46 4.34
CA VAL A 118 -13.80 -6.54 3.74
C VAL A 118 -14.72 -7.60 3.14
N LEU A 119 -14.35 -8.13 1.97
CA LEU A 119 -15.05 -9.26 1.36
C LEU A 119 -14.70 -10.54 2.11
N VAL A 120 -15.71 -11.21 2.61
CA VAL A 120 -15.62 -12.45 3.37
C VAL A 120 -16.22 -13.58 2.54
N VAL A 121 -15.45 -14.65 2.35
CA VAL A 121 -15.91 -15.89 1.72
C VAL A 121 -15.91 -16.95 2.80
N ASP A 122 -17.11 -17.40 3.15
CA ASP A 122 -17.32 -18.45 4.13
C ASP A 122 -17.25 -19.83 3.44
N MET A 123 -16.34 -20.68 3.89
CA MET A 123 -16.14 -22.02 3.30
C MET A 123 -16.89 -23.11 4.07
N HIS A 124 -17.67 -22.75 5.09
CA HIS A 124 -18.44 -23.73 5.85
C HIS A 124 -19.50 -24.40 4.95
N GLY A 125 -19.51 -25.73 4.94
CA GLY A 125 -20.40 -26.54 4.08
C GLY A 125 -19.76 -27.01 2.77
N LEU A 126 -18.51 -26.60 2.47
CA LEU A 126 -17.71 -27.19 1.40
C LEU A 126 -16.93 -28.41 1.91
N ASP A 127 -16.65 -29.35 1.02
CA ASP A 127 -15.64 -30.39 1.21
C ASP A 127 -14.23 -29.86 0.91
N ALA A 128 -13.19 -30.51 1.45
CA ALA A 128 -11.80 -30.10 1.25
C ALA A 128 -11.39 -29.92 -0.23
N PRO A 129 -11.76 -30.81 -1.17
CA PRO A 129 -11.53 -30.60 -2.61
C PRO A 129 -12.19 -29.35 -3.18
N SER A 130 -13.47 -29.09 -2.86
CA SER A 130 -14.17 -27.88 -3.35
C SER A 130 -13.60 -26.60 -2.78
N ALA A 131 -13.18 -26.60 -1.50
CA ALA A 131 -12.51 -25.45 -0.89
C ALA A 131 -11.13 -25.16 -1.52
N ALA A 132 -10.38 -26.20 -1.89
CA ALA A 132 -9.13 -26.04 -2.63
C ALA A 132 -9.36 -25.47 -4.03
N ALA A 133 -10.37 -25.98 -4.76
CA ALA A 133 -10.74 -25.47 -6.08
C ALA A 133 -11.23 -24.01 -6.04
N LEU A 134 -12.00 -23.64 -5.02
CA LEU A 134 -12.41 -22.25 -4.77
C LEU A 134 -11.19 -21.35 -4.60
N THR A 135 -10.24 -21.78 -3.77
CA THR A 135 -9.00 -21.04 -3.50
C THR A 135 -8.17 -20.84 -4.77
N GLU A 136 -8.06 -21.87 -5.61
CA GLU A 136 -7.39 -21.80 -6.90
C GLU A 136 -8.04 -20.79 -7.85
N ARG A 137 -9.38 -20.80 -7.98
CA ARG A 137 -10.09 -19.82 -8.81
C ARG A 137 -9.89 -18.38 -8.36
N LEU A 138 -9.82 -18.14 -7.04
CA LEU A 138 -9.48 -16.82 -6.51
C LEU A 138 -8.05 -16.40 -6.87
N LEU A 139 -7.11 -17.34 -6.89
CA LEU A 139 -5.72 -17.06 -7.26
C LEU A 139 -5.56 -16.82 -8.77
N GLU A 140 -6.31 -17.53 -9.62
CA GLU A 140 -6.31 -17.31 -11.07
C GLU A 140 -6.84 -15.92 -11.46
N ARG A 141 -7.89 -15.45 -10.77
CA ARG A 141 -8.52 -14.14 -11.03
C ARG A 141 -8.00 -13.04 -10.10
N ARG A 142 -6.78 -13.18 -9.57
CA ARG A 142 -6.19 -12.27 -8.57
C ARG A 142 -6.18 -10.79 -8.96
N ALA A 143 -6.05 -10.49 -10.26
CA ALA A 143 -5.91 -9.12 -10.75
C ALA A 143 -7.21 -8.31 -10.58
N ASP A 144 -8.33 -9.02 -10.47
CA ASP A 144 -9.67 -8.47 -10.35
C ASP A 144 -10.16 -8.43 -8.89
N LEU A 145 -9.34 -8.92 -7.95
CA LEU A 145 -9.70 -9.16 -6.56
C LEU A 145 -8.88 -8.27 -5.61
N GLY A 146 -9.60 -7.61 -4.69
CA GLY A 146 -9.02 -6.84 -3.60
C GLY A 146 -8.71 -7.70 -2.37
N ARG A 147 -8.79 -7.08 -1.19
CA ARG A 147 -8.59 -7.76 0.10
C ARG A 147 -9.74 -8.74 0.38
N LEU A 148 -9.40 -10.00 0.62
CA LEU A 148 -10.35 -11.09 0.90
C LEU A 148 -10.07 -11.73 2.25
N LYS A 149 -11.13 -12.19 2.92
CA LYS A 149 -11.05 -13.00 4.14
C LYS A 149 -11.76 -14.32 3.90
N LEU A 150 -11.03 -15.41 3.91
CA LEU A 150 -11.56 -16.77 3.81
C LEU A 150 -11.83 -17.29 5.22
N VAL A 151 -13.05 -17.73 5.49
CA VAL A 151 -13.41 -18.38 6.77
C VAL A 151 -13.35 -19.89 6.54
N THR A 152 -12.30 -20.52 7.06
CA THR A 152 -12.00 -21.95 6.85
C THR A 152 -12.43 -22.82 8.04
N GLY A 153 -12.97 -22.21 9.11
CA GLY A 153 -13.16 -22.87 10.40
C GLY A 153 -11.84 -23.07 11.17
N ARG A 154 -11.94 -23.54 12.42
CA ARG A 154 -10.77 -23.80 13.29
C ARG A 154 -10.00 -25.06 12.91
N GLY A 155 -10.63 -25.99 12.19
CA GLY A 155 -10.06 -27.30 11.87
C GLY A 155 -10.05 -28.29 13.05
N GLU A 156 -10.77 -27.97 14.14
CA GLU A 156 -10.90 -28.83 15.32
C GLU A 156 -12.27 -29.50 15.29
N ALA A 157 -12.26 -30.84 15.24
CA ALA A 157 -13.35 -31.83 15.33
C ALA A 157 -14.73 -31.49 14.70
N LEU A 158 -15.33 -32.48 14.02
CA LEU A 158 -16.71 -32.41 13.54
C LEU A 158 -17.67 -32.17 14.72
N HIS A 159 -18.17 -30.94 14.84
CA HIS A 159 -19.32 -30.59 15.67
C HIS A 159 -20.42 -30.09 14.74
N ALA A 160 -21.68 -30.22 15.15
CA ALA A 160 -22.81 -29.64 14.43
C ALA A 160 -22.62 -28.10 14.36
N GLY A 161 -22.20 -27.60 13.20
CA GLY A 161 -21.84 -26.19 12.96
C GLY A 161 -20.33 -25.91 12.78
N SER A 162 -19.46 -26.91 12.84
CA SER A 162 -18.01 -26.80 12.55
C SER A 162 -17.72 -27.15 11.10
N ALA A 163 -16.78 -26.43 10.47
CA ALA A 163 -16.30 -26.73 9.12
C ALA A 163 -15.54 -28.07 9.11
N ASP A 164 -15.56 -28.77 7.97
CA ASP A 164 -14.79 -30.01 7.78
C ASP A 164 -13.30 -29.76 8.15
N PRO A 165 -12.72 -30.55 9.08
CA PRO A 165 -11.32 -30.43 9.49
C PRO A 165 -10.32 -30.45 8.33
N GLY A 166 -10.67 -31.07 7.19
CA GLY A 166 -9.83 -31.16 5.99
C GLY A 166 -9.73 -29.86 5.17
N ILE A 167 -10.64 -28.89 5.35
CA ILE A 167 -10.69 -27.66 4.55
C ILE A 167 -9.43 -26.81 4.77
N ARG A 168 -9.09 -26.56 6.04
CA ARG A 168 -8.00 -25.63 6.39
C ARG A 168 -6.63 -26.11 5.89
N PRO A 169 -6.22 -27.38 6.08
CA PRO A 169 -4.99 -27.91 5.48
C PRO A 169 -4.97 -27.80 3.95
N ALA A 170 -6.07 -28.14 3.27
CA ALA A 170 -6.15 -28.10 1.81
C ALA A 170 -6.00 -26.67 1.25
N VAL A 171 -6.69 -25.70 1.86
CA VAL A 171 -6.59 -24.27 1.50
C VAL A 171 -5.18 -23.74 1.76
N LEU A 172 -4.58 -24.06 2.91
CA LEU A 172 -3.22 -23.60 3.23
C LEU A 172 -2.16 -24.20 2.32
N GLN A 173 -2.31 -25.46 1.92
CA GLN A 173 -1.41 -26.10 0.97
C GLN A 173 -1.47 -25.41 -0.40
N ARG A 174 -2.67 -25.14 -0.93
CA ARG A 174 -2.82 -24.42 -2.21
C ARG A 174 -2.27 -23.00 -2.12
N LEU A 175 -2.57 -22.28 -1.04
CA LEU A 175 -2.05 -20.94 -0.82
C LEU A 175 -0.52 -20.93 -0.70
N LYS A 176 0.13 -21.92 -0.09
CA LYS A 176 1.60 -21.96 -0.03
C LYS A 176 2.23 -22.11 -1.42
N VAL A 177 1.66 -22.95 -2.28
CA VAL A 177 2.19 -23.22 -3.63
C VAL A 177 1.96 -22.04 -4.56
N ASP A 178 0.79 -21.40 -4.47
CA ASP A 178 0.33 -20.46 -5.49
C ASP A 178 0.30 -19.00 -5.01
N ALA A 179 0.27 -18.70 -3.71
CA ALA A 179 0.26 -17.31 -3.23
C ALA A 179 1.59 -16.60 -3.47
N GLN A 180 2.72 -17.32 -3.49
CA GLN A 180 4.01 -16.75 -3.87
C GLN A 180 4.01 -16.30 -5.34
N LYS A 181 3.42 -17.10 -6.24
CA LYS A 181 3.24 -16.75 -7.65
C LYS A 181 2.19 -15.64 -7.84
N ALA A 182 1.21 -15.57 -6.93
CA ALA A 182 0.13 -14.58 -6.93
C ALA A 182 0.50 -13.24 -6.29
N GLU A 183 1.70 -13.11 -5.70
CA GLU A 183 2.12 -11.93 -4.95
C GLU A 183 1.08 -11.54 -3.88
N TRP A 184 0.50 -12.52 -3.19
CA TRP A 184 -0.47 -12.29 -2.14
C TRP A 184 0.15 -12.50 -0.77
N GLN A 185 -0.06 -11.55 0.13
CA GLN A 185 0.27 -11.71 1.53
C GLN A 185 -0.82 -12.52 2.21
N VAL A 186 -0.45 -13.71 2.69
CA VAL A 186 -1.34 -14.64 3.41
C VAL A 186 -1.20 -14.41 4.91
N ILE A 187 -2.24 -13.89 5.55
CA ILE A 187 -2.29 -13.67 7.00
C ILE A 187 -3.18 -14.75 7.62
N GLN A 188 -2.57 -15.68 8.33
CA GLN A 188 -3.26 -16.82 8.94
C GLN A 188 -3.73 -16.46 10.35
N LYS A 189 -5.01 -16.70 10.65
CA LYS A 189 -5.59 -16.66 12.00
C LYS A 189 -6.14 -18.04 12.37
N SER A 190 -6.62 -18.19 13.60
CA SER A 190 -7.14 -19.45 14.13
C SER A 190 -8.30 -20.04 13.30
N SER A 191 -9.25 -19.22 12.84
CA SER A 191 -10.44 -19.67 12.09
C SER A 191 -10.59 -19.06 10.68
N SER A 192 -9.63 -18.24 10.26
CA SER A 192 -9.73 -17.52 8.99
C SER A 192 -8.37 -17.22 8.39
N VAL A 193 -8.30 -17.14 7.07
CA VAL A 193 -7.13 -16.72 6.31
C VAL A 193 -7.46 -15.44 5.58
N THR A 194 -6.72 -14.37 5.85
CA THR A 194 -6.88 -13.09 5.12
C THR A 194 -5.86 -13.03 4.00
N LEU A 195 -6.35 -12.83 2.78
CA LEU A 195 -5.56 -12.64 1.58
C LEU A 195 -5.50 -11.15 1.27
N ARG A 196 -4.29 -10.61 1.22
CA ARG A 196 -4.06 -9.22 0.88
C ARG A 196 -3.21 -9.15 -0.39
N PRO A 197 -3.68 -8.51 -1.46
CA PRO A 197 -2.85 -8.31 -2.63
C PRO A 197 -1.62 -7.46 -2.26
N MET A 198 -0.43 -7.94 -2.59
CA MET A 198 0.75 -7.07 -2.62
C MET A 198 0.55 -6.20 -3.84
N GLY A 199 0.35 -4.89 -3.62
CA GLY A 199 0.05 -3.91 -4.67
C GLY A 199 0.94 -4.06 -5.92
N ARG A 200 0.58 -3.48 -7.06
CA ARG A 200 1.33 -3.71 -8.32
C ARG A 200 2.78 -3.23 -8.20
N ALA A 201 3.73 -4.08 -8.59
CA ALA A 201 5.11 -3.66 -8.73
C ALA A 201 5.19 -2.55 -9.80
N PRO A 202 6.00 -1.51 -9.58
CA PRO A 202 6.18 -0.48 -10.59
C PRO A 202 6.75 -1.10 -11.86
N THR A 203 6.26 -0.65 -13.02
CA THR A 203 6.89 -1.00 -14.30
C THR A 203 8.30 -0.42 -14.37
N THR A 204 9.18 -1.00 -15.20
CA THR A 204 10.56 -0.49 -15.34
C THR A 204 10.60 0.99 -15.71
N LYS A 205 9.64 1.47 -16.51
CA LYS A 205 9.52 2.89 -16.88
C LYS A 205 9.14 3.77 -15.69
N GLU A 206 8.16 3.35 -14.90
CA GLU A 206 7.74 4.09 -13.70
C GLU A 206 8.81 4.08 -12.62
N TRP A 207 9.47 2.94 -12.41
CA TRP A 207 10.60 2.82 -11.49
C TRP A 207 11.71 3.78 -11.88
N PHE A 208 12.10 3.79 -13.16
CA PHE A 208 13.17 4.65 -13.66
C PHE A 208 12.80 6.14 -13.60
N GLY A 209 11.56 6.48 -13.93
CA GLY A 209 11.04 7.85 -13.80
C GLY A 209 11.10 8.34 -12.34
N ARG A 210 10.66 7.51 -11.39
CA ARG A 210 10.77 7.82 -9.95
C ARG A 210 12.23 7.95 -9.52
N PHE A 211 13.09 7.03 -9.98
CA PHE A 211 14.50 7.01 -9.62
C PHE A 211 15.22 8.29 -10.08
N ILE A 212 15.06 8.71 -11.33
CA ILE A 212 15.68 9.95 -11.84
C ILE A 212 15.25 11.18 -11.06
N VAL A 213 13.95 11.30 -10.74
CA VAL A 213 13.41 12.46 -10.04
C VAL A 213 13.98 12.56 -8.61
N PHE A 214 14.16 11.42 -7.93
CA PHE A 214 14.55 11.41 -6.52
C PHE A 214 16.05 11.23 -6.27
N VAL A 215 16.82 10.68 -7.21
CA VAL A 215 18.22 10.33 -6.98
C VAL A 215 19.09 11.53 -6.65
N VAL A 216 19.02 12.60 -7.45
CA VAL A 216 19.83 13.80 -7.24
C VAL A 216 19.53 14.47 -5.89
N PRO A 217 18.27 14.81 -5.55
CA PRO A 217 17.99 15.45 -4.27
C PRO A 217 18.25 14.54 -3.06
N MET A 218 17.94 13.24 -3.13
CA MET A 218 18.16 12.32 -2.00
C MET A 218 19.64 12.03 -1.76
N THR A 219 20.39 11.70 -2.81
CA THR A 219 21.83 11.43 -2.70
C THR A 219 22.57 12.69 -2.27
N GLY A 220 22.26 13.85 -2.83
CA GLY A 220 22.87 15.13 -2.45
C GLY A 220 22.59 15.49 -0.99
N ALA A 221 21.32 15.44 -0.57
CA ALA A 221 20.96 15.78 0.80
C ALA A 221 21.58 14.83 1.83
N MET A 222 21.56 13.51 1.58
CA MET A 222 22.17 12.54 2.50
C MET A 222 23.70 12.65 2.52
N ALA A 223 24.35 12.89 1.37
CA ALA A 223 25.79 13.10 1.33
C ALA A 223 26.22 14.30 2.18
N LEU A 224 25.51 15.42 2.08
CA LEU A 224 25.79 16.62 2.89
C LEU A 224 25.48 16.38 4.38
N ALA A 225 24.31 15.79 4.68
CA ALA A 225 23.92 15.52 6.07
C ALA A 225 24.92 14.59 6.80
N PHE A 226 25.39 13.53 6.12
CA PHE A 226 26.36 12.61 6.71
C PHE A 226 27.79 13.15 6.72
N ARG A 227 28.16 14.02 5.78
CA ARG A 227 29.42 14.79 5.86
C ARG A 227 29.45 15.61 7.15
N ASP A 228 28.38 16.37 7.38
CA ASP A 228 28.28 17.27 8.52
C ASP A 228 28.17 16.48 9.84
N LEU A 229 27.55 15.29 9.82
CA LEU A 229 27.50 14.37 10.97
C LEU A 229 28.84 13.70 11.29
N ALA A 230 29.67 13.40 10.28
CA ALA A 230 30.95 12.73 10.47
C ALA A 230 32.00 13.62 11.15
N GLY A 231 31.85 14.94 11.03
CA GLY A 231 32.75 15.92 11.66
C GLY A 231 34.12 16.04 10.98
N PRO A 232 34.96 16.98 11.45
CA PRO A 232 36.23 17.32 10.81
C PRO A 232 37.20 16.13 10.82
N GLY A 233 37.80 15.85 9.66
CA GLY A 233 38.73 14.74 9.43
C GLY A 233 38.11 13.46 8.87
N MET A 234 36.77 13.34 8.85
CA MET A 234 36.04 12.19 8.32
C MET A 234 34.97 12.58 7.28
N GLU A 235 35.02 13.83 6.80
CA GLU A 235 34.03 14.43 5.90
C GLU A 235 33.83 13.63 4.61
N GLU A 236 34.91 13.17 3.98
CA GLU A 236 34.85 12.40 2.73
C GLU A 236 34.17 11.04 2.93
N GLN A 237 34.42 10.38 4.06
CA GLN A 237 33.80 9.11 4.42
C GLN A 237 32.32 9.29 4.78
N GLY A 238 31.98 10.36 5.50
CA GLY A 238 30.59 10.77 5.74
C GLY A 238 29.84 11.05 4.44
N MET A 239 30.45 11.77 3.51
CA MET A 239 29.87 12.07 2.20
C MET A 239 29.64 10.81 1.36
N MET A 240 30.62 9.89 1.31
CA MET A 240 30.47 8.62 0.60
C MET A 240 29.36 7.75 1.20
N PHE A 241 29.33 7.62 2.53
CA PHE A 241 28.29 6.85 3.23
C PHE A 241 26.89 7.44 3.01
N GLY A 242 26.77 8.76 3.12
CA GLY A 242 25.53 9.48 2.87
C GLY A 242 25.06 9.33 1.42
N GLY A 243 25.97 9.46 0.46
CA GLY A 243 25.67 9.28 -0.96
C GLY A 243 25.20 7.86 -1.28
N ALA A 244 25.89 6.84 -0.76
CA ALA A 244 25.50 5.44 -0.93
C ALA A 244 24.13 5.13 -0.29
N SER A 245 23.89 5.67 0.91
CA SER A 245 22.60 5.54 1.61
C SER A 245 21.48 6.23 0.85
N GLY A 246 21.72 7.42 0.28
CA GLY A 246 20.75 8.13 -0.55
C GLY A 246 20.40 7.40 -1.84
N LEU A 247 21.39 6.76 -2.48
CA LEU A 247 21.16 5.89 -3.64
C LEU A 247 20.28 4.69 -3.27
N LEU A 248 20.61 4.00 -2.17
CA LEU A 248 19.84 2.86 -1.67
C LEU A 248 18.39 3.25 -1.35
N MET A 249 18.20 4.32 -0.59
CA MET A 249 16.86 4.82 -0.23
C MET A 249 16.05 5.20 -1.46
N THR A 250 16.67 5.85 -2.44
CA THR A 250 16.01 6.18 -3.72
C THR A 250 15.58 4.92 -4.46
N ALA A 251 16.43 3.90 -4.53
CA ALA A 251 16.09 2.63 -5.16
C ALA A 251 14.91 1.94 -4.45
N LEU A 252 14.89 1.95 -3.11
CA LEU A 252 13.80 1.39 -2.31
C LEU A 252 12.48 2.16 -2.51
N LEU A 253 12.52 3.49 -2.48
CA LEU A 253 11.35 4.34 -2.72
C LEU A 253 10.80 4.17 -4.13
N SER A 254 11.69 4.07 -5.13
CA SER A 254 11.31 3.84 -6.53
C SER A 254 10.64 2.48 -6.71
N SER A 255 11.01 1.50 -5.87
CA SER A 255 10.43 0.15 -5.83
C SER A 255 9.10 0.08 -5.08
N TYR A 256 8.57 1.21 -4.59
CA TYR A 256 7.29 1.22 -3.87
C TYR A 256 6.14 0.72 -4.75
N ARG A 257 5.46 -0.31 -4.25
CA ARG A 257 4.35 -0.99 -4.94
C ARG A 257 3.06 -0.22 -4.76
N ASP A 258 2.32 -0.02 -5.85
CA ASP A 258 1.06 0.71 -5.81
C ASP A 258 -0.05 -0.15 -5.21
N ARG A 259 -0.62 0.31 -4.08
CA ARG A 259 -1.66 -0.39 -3.31
C ARG A 259 -3.05 0.24 -3.47
N SER A 260 -3.23 1.15 -4.44
CA SER A 260 -4.48 1.88 -4.65
C SER A 260 -5.53 1.14 -5.49
N ALA A 261 -5.29 -0.13 -5.82
CA ALA A 261 -6.25 -1.02 -6.48
C ALA A 261 -7.26 -1.63 -5.49
#